data_AF-A0A2N4TQ75-F1
#
_entry.id   AF-A0A2N4TQ75-F1
#
_cell.length_a   1.000
_cell.length_b   1.000
_cell.length_c   1.000
_cell.angle_alpha   90.00
_cell.angle_beta   90.00
_cell.angle_gamma   90.00
#
_symmetry.space_group_name_H-M   'P 1'
#
loop_
_entity.id
_entity.type
_entity.pdbx_description
1 polymer ?
#
loop_
_entity_poly.entity_id
_entity_poly.type
_entity_poly.pdbx_seq_one_letter_code
_entity_poly.pdbx_strand_id
1 'polypeptide(L)'
;MTAVISRRLAAAAAGLIFSCAAVAQTAAPGAAPLSPMPPMPQHGPGMMGRGPGPAFGPAGPHGMGPHHGGAPFLRGLALSEEQRDKIFAIEYAQMPEAREQRKAIEHARRDLHQMVASGQYDEARARSLTETLGRAVAREAQLRAQAGAKVMQVLTPEQRKQIADREAQRVAELPPGHDEGAPPPELAAM
;
A
#
# COMPACT_ATOMS: atom_id res chain seq x y z
N MET A 1 -59.99 15.81 17.57
CA MET A 1 -60.62 17.14 17.49
C MET A 1 -60.10 17.99 18.66
N THR A 2 -59.86 19.28 18.42
CA THR A 2 -59.26 20.31 19.31
C THR A 2 -57.72 20.32 19.37
N ALA A 3 -56.99 21.43 19.29
CA ALA A 3 -57.24 22.74 18.69
C ALA A 3 -55.89 23.43 18.36
N VAL A 4 -55.92 24.23 17.29
CA VAL A 4 -54.89 25.16 16.78
C VAL A 4 -54.64 26.30 17.76
N ILE A 5 -53.37 26.67 18.03
CA ILE A 5 -53.00 28.06 18.31
C ILE A 5 -51.74 28.43 17.53
N SER A 6 -51.97 29.28 16.55
CA SER A 6 -51.05 30.01 15.69
C SER A 6 -50.71 31.38 16.28
N ARG A 7 -49.49 31.89 16.03
CA ARG A 7 -49.04 33.30 15.90
C ARG A 7 -47.52 33.34 16.09
N ARG A 8 -46.68 34.08 15.34
CA ARG A 8 -46.81 34.98 14.19
C ARG A 8 -45.38 35.15 13.64
N LEU A 9 -45.32 35.48 12.35
CA LEU A 9 -44.15 35.89 11.57
C LEU A 9 -43.30 36.99 12.23
N ALA A 10 -41.99 36.93 12.02
CA ALA A 10 -41.19 38.10 11.74
C ALA A 10 -39.97 37.70 10.89
N ALA A 11 -40.10 37.91 9.58
CA ALA A 11 -38.95 38.00 8.69
C ALA A 11 -38.25 39.34 8.95
N ALA A 12 -36.92 39.33 9.02
CA ALA A 12 -36.11 40.53 8.89
C ALA A 12 -34.89 40.18 8.02
N ALA A 13 -34.98 40.61 6.76
CA ALA A 13 -33.87 40.70 5.83
C ALA A 13 -33.19 42.07 6.00
N ALA A 14 -31.87 42.10 6.16
CA ALA A 14 -30.93 43.20 5.87
C ALA A 14 -29.62 42.90 6.62
N GLY A 15 -28.41 43.00 6.07
CA GLY A 15 -28.01 43.53 4.79
C GLY A 15 -26.55 43.14 4.49
N LEU A 16 -26.24 43.16 3.20
CA LEU A 16 -24.88 43.18 2.66
C LEU A 16 -24.14 44.41 3.19
N ILE A 17 -22.97 44.21 3.80
CA ILE A 17 -21.94 45.25 3.90
C ILE A 17 -20.66 44.68 3.30
N PHE A 18 -20.47 45.02 2.03
CA PHE A 18 -19.23 44.92 1.29
C PHE A 18 -18.30 46.02 1.82
N SER A 19 -17.30 45.65 2.62
CA SER A 19 -16.30 46.60 3.10
C SER A 19 -15.02 46.44 2.28
N CYS A 20 -14.92 47.27 1.23
CA CYS A 20 -13.67 47.57 0.54
C CYS A 20 -12.87 48.53 1.43
N ALA A 21 -11.76 48.06 1.98
CA ALA A 21 -10.68 48.92 2.42
C ALA A 21 -9.46 48.61 1.56
N ALA A 22 -9.30 49.40 0.50
CA ALA A 22 -8.04 49.54 -0.20
C ALA A 22 -7.07 50.29 0.73
N VAL A 23 -5.97 49.65 1.10
CA VAL A 23 -4.79 50.37 1.60
C VAL A 23 -3.67 50.16 0.60
N ALA A 24 -3.22 51.29 0.08
CA ALA A 24 -2.17 51.43 -0.90
C ALA A 24 -0.80 51.03 -0.33
N GLN A 25 -0.06 50.30 -1.16
CA GLN A 25 1.38 50.41 -1.42
C GLN A 25 2.28 50.90 -0.27
N THR A 26 3.08 49.97 0.25
CA THR A 26 4.40 50.29 0.79
C THR A 26 5.45 49.49 0.01
N ALA A 27 6.44 50.23 -0.48
CA ALA A 27 7.52 49.82 -1.34
C ALA A 27 8.33 48.63 -0.81
N ALA A 28 8.81 47.81 -1.74
CA ALA A 28 9.85 46.82 -1.53
C ALA A 28 11.19 47.50 -1.17
N PRO A 29 11.94 46.90 -0.24
CA PRO A 29 13.39 46.90 -0.34
C PRO A 29 13.92 45.46 -0.28
N GLY A 30 14.91 45.16 -1.11
CA GLY A 30 15.80 44.01 -0.88
C GLY A 30 15.68 42.87 -1.89
N ALA A 31 15.95 43.15 -3.17
CA ALA A 31 16.56 42.14 -4.01
C ALA A 31 17.95 41.84 -3.43
N ALA A 32 18.09 40.71 -2.74
CA ALA A 32 19.40 40.18 -2.38
C ALA A 32 20.09 39.71 -3.68
N PRO A 33 21.36 40.10 -3.93
CA PRO A 33 22.09 39.62 -5.09
C PRO A 33 22.32 38.11 -4.96
N LEU A 34 21.97 37.37 -6.01
CA LEU A 34 22.36 35.97 -6.19
C LEU A 34 23.90 35.93 -6.27
N SER A 35 24.54 35.44 -5.21
CA SER A 35 25.96 35.10 -5.26
C SER A 35 26.19 34.05 -6.35
N PRO A 36 27.20 34.21 -7.23
CA PRO A 36 27.56 33.17 -8.18
C PRO A 36 28.05 31.92 -7.44
N MET A 37 27.46 30.76 -7.73
CA MET A 37 27.98 29.48 -7.25
C MET A 37 29.41 29.28 -7.75
N PRO A 38 30.34 28.79 -6.92
CA PRO A 38 31.67 28.42 -7.36
C PRO A 38 31.61 27.23 -8.34
N PRO A 39 32.55 27.13 -9.30
CA PRO A 39 32.61 26.00 -10.22
C PRO A 39 32.94 24.70 -9.46
N MET A 40 32.13 23.67 -9.67
CA MET A 40 32.40 22.32 -9.20
C MET A 40 33.67 21.78 -9.88
N PRO A 41 34.67 21.26 -9.15
CA PRO A 41 35.86 20.69 -9.76
C PRO A 41 35.54 19.42 -10.55
N GLN A 42 36.13 19.35 -11.75
CA GLN A 42 36.10 18.23 -12.68
C GLN A 42 36.76 16.98 -12.09
N HIS A 43 36.15 15.83 -12.35
CA HIS A 43 36.75 14.52 -12.61
C HIS A 43 38.19 14.29 -12.11
N GLY A 44 38.30 13.63 -10.95
CA GLY A 44 39.52 12.89 -10.58
C GLY A 44 39.55 11.50 -11.25
N PRO A 45 40.71 11.03 -11.74
CA PRO A 45 40.82 9.75 -12.43
C PRO A 45 41.05 8.58 -11.47
N GLY A 46 40.38 7.45 -11.72
CA GLY A 46 40.88 6.12 -11.36
C GLY A 46 40.35 5.49 -10.07
N MET A 47 39.28 4.71 -10.18
CA MET A 47 39.13 3.43 -9.47
C MET A 47 38.51 2.44 -10.46
N MET A 48 39.38 1.81 -11.25
CA MET A 48 39.07 0.66 -12.09
C MET A 48 38.97 -0.57 -11.18
N GLY A 49 37.78 -1.18 -11.13
CA GLY A 49 37.55 -2.40 -10.35
C GLY A 49 36.15 -2.99 -10.56
N ARG A 50 35.61 -2.91 -11.78
CA ARG A 50 34.35 -3.59 -12.15
C ARG A 50 34.70 -4.79 -13.02
N GLY A 51 34.69 -5.98 -12.43
CA GLY A 51 34.75 -7.25 -13.16
C GLY A 51 33.56 -7.38 -14.12
N PRO A 52 33.68 -8.22 -15.17
CA PRO A 52 32.71 -8.31 -16.24
C PRO A 52 31.45 -9.06 -15.75
N GLY A 53 30.43 -8.31 -15.34
CA GLY A 53 29.07 -8.81 -15.15
C GLY A 53 28.19 -8.36 -16.33
N PRO A 54 27.28 -9.20 -16.85
CA PRO A 54 26.55 -8.91 -18.06
C PRO A 54 25.68 -7.65 -17.94
N ALA A 55 25.65 -6.89 -19.03
CA ALA A 55 25.04 -5.59 -19.19
C ALA A 55 23.56 -5.56 -18.76
N PHE A 56 23.25 -4.73 -17.77
CA PHE A 56 21.90 -4.24 -17.55
C PHE A 56 21.61 -3.20 -18.64
N GLY A 57 20.72 -3.56 -19.58
CA GLY A 57 20.14 -2.63 -20.54
C GLY A 57 19.36 -1.51 -19.86
N PRO A 58 18.98 -0.45 -20.60
CA PRO A 58 18.41 0.76 -20.04
C PRO A 58 17.11 0.44 -19.28
N ALA A 59 17.10 0.77 -17.99
CA ALA A 59 15.94 0.68 -17.13
C ALA A 59 14.86 1.67 -17.62
N GLY A 60 13.92 1.15 -18.41
CA GLY A 60 12.65 1.83 -18.69
C GLY A 60 11.83 2.00 -17.40
N PRO A 61 10.83 2.90 -17.41
CA PRO A 61 10.08 3.24 -16.20
C PRO A 61 9.34 2.03 -15.65
N HIS A 62 9.84 1.49 -14.53
CA HIS A 62 9.15 0.58 -13.61
C HIS A 62 8.23 -0.45 -14.28
N GLY A 63 8.85 -1.38 -15.02
CA GLY A 63 8.16 -2.55 -15.53
C GLY A 63 7.58 -3.36 -14.38
N MET A 64 6.25 -3.36 -14.24
CA MET A 64 5.55 -4.46 -13.60
C MET A 64 5.85 -5.71 -14.42
N GLY A 65 6.83 -6.49 -13.98
CA GLY A 65 7.17 -7.76 -14.59
C GLY A 65 5.95 -8.72 -14.58
N PRO A 66 5.89 -9.70 -15.49
CA PRO A 66 4.64 -10.36 -15.90
C PRO A 66 3.87 -11.18 -14.84
N HIS A 67 4.28 -11.23 -13.56
CA HIS A 67 3.76 -12.27 -12.65
C HIS A 67 3.44 -11.89 -11.19
N HIS A 68 3.57 -10.65 -10.70
CA HIS A 68 3.43 -10.38 -9.25
C HIS A 68 2.49 -9.22 -8.84
N GLY A 69 1.52 -8.86 -9.68
CA GLY A 69 0.47 -7.88 -9.33
C GLY A 69 -0.92 -8.46 -9.02
N GLY A 70 -1.24 -9.63 -9.60
CA GLY A 70 -2.62 -10.13 -9.66
C GLY A 70 -3.03 -11.00 -8.46
N ALA A 71 -4.33 -11.02 -8.17
CA ALA A 71 -4.91 -11.92 -7.18
C ALA A 71 -4.51 -13.40 -7.44
N PRO A 72 -3.94 -14.15 -6.46
CA PRO A 72 -3.36 -15.48 -6.68
C PRO A 72 -4.32 -16.51 -7.32
N PHE A 73 -5.61 -16.39 -7.03
CA PHE A 73 -6.65 -17.28 -7.54
C PHE A 73 -6.89 -17.16 -9.06
N LEU A 74 -6.40 -16.08 -9.71
CA LEU A 74 -6.49 -15.90 -11.16
C LEU A 74 -5.44 -16.71 -11.93
N ARG A 75 -4.44 -17.26 -11.25
CA ARG A 75 -3.35 -18.00 -11.89
C ARG A 75 -3.90 -19.17 -12.70
N GLY A 76 -3.52 -19.24 -13.98
CA GLY A 76 -3.94 -20.32 -14.88
C GLY A 76 -5.39 -20.24 -15.37
N LEU A 77 -6.09 -19.11 -15.19
CA LEU A 77 -7.34 -18.84 -15.90
C LEU A 77 -7.06 -18.19 -17.26
N ALA A 78 -7.78 -18.62 -18.29
CA ALA A 78 -7.84 -17.89 -19.55
C ALA A 78 -8.79 -16.70 -19.37
N LEU A 79 -8.23 -15.49 -19.29
CA LEU A 79 -8.98 -14.23 -19.17
C LEU A 79 -9.04 -13.52 -20.53
N SER A 80 -10.21 -12.98 -20.90
CA SER A 80 -10.31 -12.10 -22.07
C SER A 80 -9.61 -10.75 -21.82
N GLU A 81 -9.33 -10.00 -22.88
CA GLU A 81 -8.74 -8.65 -22.76
C GLU A 81 -9.63 -7.73 -21.92
N GLU A 82 -10.94 -7.71 -22.19
CA GLU A 82 -11.90 -6.92 -21.42
C GLU A 82 -11.90 -7.29 -19.92
N GLN A 83 -11.77 -8.58 -19.59
CA GLN A 83 -11.66 -9.01 -18.19
C GLN A 83 -10.36 -8.52 -17.55
N ARG A 84 -9.23 -8.62 -18.27
CA ARG A 84 -7.92 -8.15 -17.79
C ARG A 84 -7.94 -6.65 -17.51
N ASP A 85 -8.53 -5.85 -18.38
CA ASP A 85 -8.65 -4.40 -18.20
C ASP A 85 -9.49 -4.04 -16.98
N LYS A 86 -10.63 -4.72 -16.79
CA LYS A 86 -11.48 -4.54 -15.60
C LYS A 86 -10.74 -4.93 -14.32
N ILE A 87 -10.03 -6.05 -14.33
CA ILE A 87 -9.23 -6.52 -13.18
C ILE A 87 -8.12 -5.52 -12.86
N PHE A 88 -7.40 -5.05 -13.87
CA PHE A 88 -6.36 -4.03 -13.71
C PHE A 88 -6.93 -2.76 -13.09
N ALA A 89 -8.07 -2.26 -13.59
CA ALA A 89 -8.72 -1.06 -13.03
C ALA A 89 -9.11 -1.25 -11.56
N ILE A 90 -9.65 -2.42 -11.19
CA ILE A 90 -10.00 -2.76 -9.80
C ILE A 90 -8.75 -2.75 -8.91
N GLU A 91 -7.66 -3.39 -9.36
CA GLU A 91 -6.42 -3.47 -8.59
C GLU A 91 -5.75 -2.10 -8.48
N TYR A 92 -5.66 -1.36 -9.58
CA TYR A 92 -5.04 -0.04 -9.64
C TYR A 92 -5.73 0.98 -8.72
N ALA A 93 -7.07 0.95 -8.62
CA ALA A 93 -7.84 1.86 -7.79
C ALA A 93 -7.48 1.81 -6.29
N GLN A 94 -7.04 0.65 -5.79
CA GLN A 94 -6.64 0.46 -4.38
C GLN A 94 -5.12 0.51 -4.17
N MET A 95 -4.31 0.53 -5.24
CA MET A 95 -2.84 0.51 -5.14
C MET A 95 -2.25 1.60 -4.23
N PRO A 96 -2.73 2.87 -4.26
CA PRO A 96 -2.18 3.91 -3.40
C PRO A 96 -2.32 3.56 -1.92
N GLU A 97 -3.52 3.16 -1.50
CA GLU A 97 -3.77 2.81 -0.09
C GLU A 97 -3.01 1.55 0.32
N ALA A 98 -3.01 0.53 -0.53
CA ALA A 98 -2.25 -0.69 -0.27
C ALA A 98 -0.74 -0.42 -0.14
N ARG A 99 -0.20 0.55 -0.90
CA ARG A 99 1.20 0.96 -0.79
C ARG A 99 1.48 1.64 0.54
N GLU A 100 0.58 2.49 1.03
CA GLU A 100 0.73 3.12 2.35
C GLU A 100 0.68 2.09 3.48
N GLN A 101 -0.22 1.10 3.42
CA GLN A 101 -0.25 0.01 4.40
C GLN A 101 1.05 -0.81 4.38
N ARG A 102 1.57 -1.16 3.20
CA ARG A 102 2.85 -1.87 3.09
C ARG A 102 4.01 -1.09 3.69
N LYS A 103 4.10 0.22 3.46
CA LYS A 103 5.12 1.06 4.11
C LYS A 103 5.00 1.02 5.63
N ALA A 104 3.78 1.11 6.17
CA ALA A 104 3.55 1.04 7.62
C ALA A 104 3.96 -0.32 8.21
N ILE A 105 3.63 -1.42 7.51
CA ILE A 105 4.04 -2.78 7.88
C ILE A 105 5.56 -2.90 7.89
N GLU A 106 6.23 -2.46 6.82
CA GLU A 106 7.68 -2.53 6.71
C GLU A 106 8.36 -1.68 7.79
N HIS A 107 7.86 -0.47 8.06
CA HIS A 107 8.40 0.41 9.09
C HIS A 107 8.28 -0.22 10.47
N ALA A 108 7.09 -0.69 10.86
CA ALA A 108 6.88 -1.31 12.16
C ALA A 108 7.74 -2.56 12.35
N ARG A 109 7.90 -3.39 11.31
CA ARG A 109 8.78 -4.57 11.33
C ARG A 109 10.25 -4.18 11.49
N ARG A 110 10.72 -3.17 10.75
CA ARG A 110 12.10 -2.67 10.87
C ARG A 110 12.37 -2.13 12.26
N ASP A 111 11.47 -1.34 12.83
CA ASP A 111 11.64 -0.76 14.15
C ASP A 111 11.66 -1.82 15.25
N LEU A 112 10.78 -2.83 15.17
CA LEU A 112 10.78 -3.97 16.08
C LEU A 112 12.10 -4.74 15.99
N HIS A 113 12.56 -5.05 14.76
CA HIS A 113 13.83 -5.74 14.54
C HIS A 113 15.01 -4.93 15.09
N GLN A 114 15.07 -3.63 14.81
CA GLN A 114 16.15 -2.75 15.28
C GLN A 114 16.18 -2.65 16.80
N MET A 115 15.01 -2.53 17.44
CA MET A 115 14.90 -2.48 18.89
C MET A 115 15.48 -3.75 19.54
N VAL A 116 15.10 -4.92 19.03
CA VAL A 116 15.65 -6.20 19.52
C VAL A 116 17.15 -6.32 19.23
N ALA A 117 17.58 -6.02 18.00
CA ALA A 117 18.98 -6.13 17.59
C ALA A 117 19.91 -5.17 18.37
N SER A 118 19.40 -4.02 18.82
CA SER A 118 20.14 -3.07 19.65
C SER A 118 20.25 -3.48 21.14
N GLY A 119 19.53 -4.52 21.56
CA GLY A 119 19.42 -4.91 22.97
C GLY A 119 18.59 -3.93 23.83
N GLN A 120 17.98 -2.92 23.23
CA GLN A 120 17.18 -1.88 23.91
C GLN A 120 15.69 -2.21 23.84
N TYR A 121 15.30 -3.41 24.29
CA TYR A 121 13.89 -3.79 24.29
C TYR A 121 13.08 -2.94 25.27
N ASP A 122 12.06 -2.26 24.76
CA ASP A 122 11.08 -1.49 25.52
C ASP A 122 9.69 -2.08 25.25
N GLU A 123 9.08 -2.62 26.30
CA GLU A 123 7.77 -3.29 26.22
C GLU A 123 6.66 -2.35 25.74
N ALA A 124 6.65 -1.09 26.20
CA ALA A 124 5.62 -0.12 25.80
C ALA A 124 5.77 0.27 24.33
N ARG A 125 7.01 0.44 23.86
CA ARG A 125 7.31 0.68 22.45
C ARG A 125 6.97 -0.53 21.59
N ALA A 126 7.33 -1.74 22.02
CA ALA A 126 7.01 -2.98 21.33
C ALA A 126 5.50 -3.16 21.15
N ARG A 127 4.72 -2.90 22.21
CA ARG A 127 3.26 -2.91 22.15
C ARG A 127 2.71 -1.91 21.13
N SER A 128 3.18 -0.66 21.14
CA SER A 128 2.74 0.36 20.18
C SER A 128 3.05 -0.01 18.72
N LEU A 129 4.26 -0.53 18.46
CA LEU A 129 4.69 -0.97 17.13
C LEU A 129 3.89 -2.19 16.64
N THR A 130 3.64 -3.17 17.51
CA THR A 130 2.86 -4.36 17.17
C THR A 130 1.37 -4.05 16.94
N GLU A 131 0.78 -3.15 17.72
CA GLU A 131 -0.59 -2.65 17.47
C GLU A 131 -0.68 -1.92 16.11
N THR A 132 0.33 -1.12 15.78
CA THR A 132 0.42 -0.44 14.47
C THR A 132 0.57 -1.44 13.32
N LEU A 133 1.46 -2.42 13.48
CA LEU A 133 1.64 -3.51 12.53
C LEU A 133 0.34 -4.28 12.31
N GLY A 134 -0.34 -4.68 13.39
CA GLY A 134 -1.60 -5.42 13.34
C GLY A 134 -2.69 -4.67 12.57
N ARG A 135 -2.86 -3.36 12.84
CA ARG A 135 -3.81 -2.51 12.10
C ARG A 135 -3.47 -2.44 10.61
N ALA A 136 -2.20 -2.23 10.26
CA ALA A 136 -1.78 -2.10 8.86
C ALA A 136 -1.95 -3.42 8.09
N VAL A 137 -1.59 -4.56 8.70
CA VAL A 137 -1.81 -5.90 8.11
C VAL A 137 -3.29 -6.17 7.90
N ALA A 138 -4.13 -5.89 8.91
CA ALA A 138 -5.57 -6.08 8.80
C ALA A 138 -6.15 -5.22 7.66
N ARG A 139 -5.71 -3.97 7.54
CA ARG A 139 -6.17 -3.07 6.48
C ARG A 139 -5.72 -3.55 5.10
N GLU A 140 -4.47 -3.98 4.94
CA GLU A 140 -3.97 -4.54 3.67
C GLU A 140 -4.78 -5.79 3.27
N ALA A 141 -5.04 -6.69 4.20
CA ALA A 141 -5.85 -7.89 3.96
C ALA A 141 -7.28 -7.52 3.53
N GLN A 142 -7.90 -6.53 4.17
CA GLN A 142 -9.23 -6.04 3.81
C GLN A 142 -9.26 -5.47 2.38
N LEU A 143 -8.26 -4.68 1.99
CA LEU A 143 -8.15 -4.15 0.62
C LEU A 143 -8.08 -5.29 -0.40
N ARG A 144 -7.18 -6.26 -0.18
CA ARG A 144 -7.04 -7.44 -1.03
C ARG A 144 -8.35 -8.23 -1.14
N ALA A 145 -9.06 -8.44 -0.03
CA ALA A 145 -10.34 -9.14 -0.02
C ALA A 145 -11.43 -8.38 -0.80
N GLN A 146 -11.52 -7.06 -0.64
CA GLN A 146 -12.48 -6.22 -1.36
C GLN A 146 -12.24 -6.25 -2.87
N ALA A 147 -10.99 -6.13 -3.30
CA ALA A 147 -10.67 -6.26 -4.71
C ALA A 147 -10.91 -7.68 -5.24
N GLY A 148 -10.53 -8.71 -4.47
CA GLY A 148 -10.81 -10.09 -4.82
C GLY A 148 -12.31 -10.33 -5.06
N ALA A 149 -13.16 -9.81 -4.18
CA ALA A 149 -14.62 -9.90 -4.34
C ALA A 149 -15.12 -9.21 -5.63
N LYS A 150 -14.60 -8.02 -5.96
CA LYS A 150 -14.92 -7.32 -7.22
C LYS A 150 -14.43 -8.09 -8.44
N VAL A 151 -13.22 -8.65 -8.38
CA VAL A 151 -12.65 -9.47 -9.45
C VAL A 151 -13.53 -10.70 -9.73
N MET A 152 -14.03 -11.38 -8.69
CA MET A 152 -14.92 -12.55 -8.86
C MET A 152 -16.22 -12.23 -9.63
N GLN A 153 -16.69 -10.98 -9.59
CA GLN A 153 -17.86 -10.51 -10.35
C GLN A 153 -17.56 -10.29 -11.84
N VAL A 154 -16.29 -10.11 -12.22
CA VAL A 154 -15.83 -9.96 -13.62
C VAL A 154 -15.72 -11.32 -14.33
N LEU A 155 -15.55 -12.40 -13.57
CA LEU A 155 -15.35 -13.74 -14.11
C LEU A 155 -16.66 -14.38 -14.61
N THR A 156 -16.54 -15.32 -15.54
CA THR A 156 -17.68 -16.16 -15.95
C THR A 156 -18.00 -17.21 -14.88
N PRO A 157 -19.21 -17.80 -14.88
CA PRO A 157 -19.55 -18.91 -13.99
C PRO A 157 -18.57 -20.08 -14.08
N GLU A 158 -18.10 -20.41 -15.29
CA GLU A 158 -17.17 -21.52 -15.56
C GLU A 158 -15.79 -21.24 -14.97
N GLN A 159 -15.27 -20.01 -15.12
CA GLN A 159 -14.00 -19.59 -14.51
C GLN A 159 -14.07 -19.63 -12.97
N ARG A 160 -15.18 -19.19 -12.37
CA ARG A 160 -15.39 -19.29 -10.92
C ARG A 160 -15.41 -20.75 -10.45
N LYS A 161 -16.03 -21.64 -11.21
CA LYS A 161 -16.01 -23.09 -10.91
C LYS A 161 -14.59 -23.65 -10.93
N GLN A 162 -13.79 -23.28 -11.94
CA GLN A 162 -12.38 -23.70 -12.00
C GLN A 162 -11.57 -23.24 -10.78
N ILE A 163 -11.85 -22.04 -10.25
CA ILE A 163 -11.21 -21.56 -9.01
C ILE A 163 -11.61 -22.45 -7.83
N ALA A 164 -12.91 -22.72 -7.67
CA ALA A 164 -13.44 -23.53 -6.57
C ALA A 164 -12.88 -24.96 -6.60
N ASP A 165 -12.84 -25.58 -7.78
CA ASP A 165 -12.31 -26.95 -7.94
C ASP A 165 -10.82 -27.01 -7.57
N ARG A 166 -10.02 -26.03 -7.99
CA ARG A 166 -8.59 -25.92 -7.61
C ARG A 166 -8.40 -25.71 -6.11
N GLU A 167 -9.27 -24.95 -5.46
CA GLU A 167 -9.20 -24.75 -4.02
C GLU A 167 -9.54 -26.03 -3.26
N ALA A 168 -10.57 -26.75 -3.70
CA ALA A 168 -10.92 -28.04 -3.13
C ALA A 168 -9.77 -29.07 -3.28
N GLN A 169 -9.10 -29.09 -4.44
CA GLN A 169 -7.91 -29.92 -4.66
C GLN A 169 -6.78 -29.54 -3.71
N ARG A 170 -6.44 -28.24 -3.59
CA ARG A 170 -5.41 -27.77 -2.65
C ARG A 170 -5.72 -28.20 -1.22
N VAL A 171 -6.97 -28.08 -0.78
CA VAL A 171 -7.38 -28.48 0.57
C VAL A 171 -7.26 -29.99 0.77
N ALA A 172 -7.58 -30.78 -0.25
CA ALA A 172 -7.45 -32.24 -0.20
C ALA A 172 -5.99 -32.73 -0.24
N GLU A 173 -5.09 -31.99 -0.90
CA GLU A 173 -3.66 -32.31 -1.05
C GLU A 173 -2.79 -31.83 0.12
N LEU A 174 -3.32 -31.02 1.03
CA LEU A 174 -2.61 -30.66 2.25
C LEU A 174 -2.31 -31.96 3.02
N PRO A 175 -1.03 -32.30 3.25
CA PRO A 175 -0.71 -33.48 4.05
C PRO A 175 -1.38 -33.35 5.42
N PRO A 176 -1.87 -34.46 6.03
CA PRO A 176 -2.32 -34.40 7.41
C PRO A 176 -1.19 -33.75 8.20
N GLY A 177 -1.49 -32.64 8.88
CA GLY A 177 -0.48 -31.79 9.49
C GLY A 177 0.52 -32.65 10.24
N HIS A 178 1.82 -32.40 10.04
CA HIS A 178 2.87 -33.05 10.82
C HIS A 178 2.44 -33.01 12.28
N ASP A 179 2.22 -34.20 12.85
CA ASP A 179 1.88 -34.37 14.24
C ASP A 179 3.09 -33.88 15.05
N GLU A 180 3.07 -32.60 15.45
CA GLU A 180 4.05 -31.95 16.34
C GLU A 180 4.02 -32.56 17.77
N GLY A 181 3.47 -33.75 17.94
CA GLY A 181 3.56 -34.59 19.14
C GLY A 181 4.44 -35.84 18.97
N ALA A 182 4.90 -36.18 17.76
CA ALA A 182 5.84 -37.29 17.60
C ALA A 182 7.23 -36.85 18.12
N PRO A 183 7.78 -37.50 19.16
CA PRO A 183 9.14 -37.19 19.58
C PRO A 183 10.07 -37.37 18.37
N PRO A 184 11.07 -36.49 18.18
CA PRO A 184 12.04 -36.65 17.11
C PRO A 184 12.58 -38.09 17.19
N PRO A 185 12.79 -38.78 16.06
CA PRO A 185 13.43 -40.08 16.09
C PRO A 185 14.74 -39.88 16.85
N GLU A 186 14.78 -40.48 18.04
CA GLU A 186 15.94 -40.50 18.91
C GLU A 186 17.12 -40.82 18.01
N LEU A 187 18.21 -40.07 18.19
CA LEU A 187 19.50 -40.30 17.55
C LEU A 187 20.03 -41.69 17.97
N ALA A 188 19.36 -42.74 17.53
CA ALA A 188 19.76 -44.10 17.62
C ALA A 188 20.95 -44.23 16.66
N ALA A 189 22.12 -44.31 17.28
CA ALA A 189 23.45 -44.40 16.68
C ALA A 189 24.16 -43.07 16.41
N MET A 190 24.65 -42.44 17.48
CA MET A 190 26.05 -42.00 17.54
C MET A 190 26.67 -42.40 18.87
#